data_AF-A0A4Y7IG21-F1
#
_entry.id   AF-A0A4Y7IG21-F1
#
_cell.length_a   1.000
_cell.length_b   1.000
_cell.length_c   1.000
_cell.angle_alpha   90.00
_cell.angle_beta   90.00
_cell.angle_gamma   90.00
#
_symmetry.space_group_name_H-M   'P 1'
#
loop_
_entity.id
_entity.type
_entity.pdbx_description
1 polymer ?
#
loop_
_entity_poly.entity_id
_entity_poly.type
_entity_poly.pdbx_seq_one_letter_code
_entity_poly.pdbx_strand_id
1 'polypeptide(L)'
;MSSSNKTFHARSVSLPTRSNPLAAAVEAQLCSLRSSDLNSSISNKLVDLKDLYECVEDFLSTQDGKCLDAVLERSVMLLDICGTIKDVSSQMKQSAQDLQSSIRRQSNEFDAYMSSRKKSCKVIQKCLSDIKKNTNKNNDLVTDVLAEVEAITYVVFESVLSFLSAPKQRSLVSKLTTKSATQQVVNEVTKVDIVLKSKVTDAKEVQKPLAALEMNLQELEDGLEYVFRCLIKNRVSLLNILNQ
;
A
#
# COMPACT_ATOMS: atom_id res chain seq x y z
N MET A 1 -26.21 -66.11 31.26
CA MET A 1 -26.15 -65.84 29.82
C MET A 1 -26.88 -64.53 29.58
N SER A 2 -26.36 -63.45 29.00
CA SER A 2 -25.03 -63.00 28.61
C SER A 2 -25.09 -61.48 28.70
N SER A 3 -24.10 -60.84 29.35
CA SER A 3 -23.99 -59.39 29.39
C SER A 3 -23.59 -58.86 28.00
N SER A 4 -24.39 -57.94 27.46
CA SER A 4 -24.15 -57.31 26.16
C SER A 4 -23.09 -56.21 26.33
N ASN A 5 -21.85 -56.52 25.98
CA ASN A 5 -20.77 -55.53 25.88
C ASN A 5 -20.98 -54.67 24.62
N LYS A 6 -21.45 -53.43 24.80
CA LYS A 6 -21.40 -52.41 23.75
C LYS A 6 -20.00 -51.82 23.69
N THR A 7 -19.22 -52.24 22.70
CA THR A 7 -17.94 -51.62 22.34
C THR A 7 -18.21 -50.24 21.73
N PHE A 8 -17.88 -49.20 22.48
CA PHE A 8 -17.85 -47.84 21.95
C PHE A 8 -16.63 -47.70 21.04
N HIS A 9 -16.85 -47.69 19.72
CA HIS A 9 -15.86 -47.18 18.78
C HIS A 9 -15.71 -45.68 19.01
N ALA A 10 -14.70 -45.29 19.79
CA ALA A 10 -14.21 -43.93 19.83
C ALA A 10 -13.77 -43.57 18.40
N ARG A 11 -14.55 -42.76 17.69
CA ARG A 11 -14.11 -42.12 16.45
C ARG A 11 -12.97 -41.18 16.83
N SER A 12 -11.77 -41.51 16.39
CA SER A 12 -10.61 -40.65 16.48
C SER A 12 -10.96 -39.29 15.87
N VAL A 13 -11.05 -38.27 16.73
CA VAL A 13 -11.09 -36.88 16.29
C VAL A 13 -9.69 -36.59 15.79
N SER A 14 -9.52 -36.50 14.47
CA SER A 14 -8.32 -35.93 13.87
C SER A 14 -8.18 -34.53 14.44
N LEU A 15 -7.16 -34.32 15.30
CA LEU A 15 -6.72 -33.00 15.70
C LEU A 15 -6.52 -32.16 14.43
N PRO A 16 -6.86 -30.85 14.45
CA PRO A 16 -6.49 -29.98 13.35
C PRO A 16 -5.00 -30.15 13.10
N THR A 17 -4.64 -30.42 11.85
CA THR A 17 -3.26 -30.46 11.39
C THR A 17 -2.53 -29.26 11.99
N ARG A 18 -1.49 -29.52 12.78
CA ARG A 18 -0.72 -28.49 13.49
C ARG A 18 -0.38 -27.39 12.47
N SER A 19 -1.01 -26.21 12.58
CA SER A 19 -0.80 -25.12 11.64
C SER A 19 0.68 -24.79 11.61
N ASN A 20 1.26 -24.66 10.40
CA ASN A 20 2.67 -24.31 10.25
C ASN A 20 2.90 -22.98 11.00
N PRO A 21 3.82 -22.92 11.98
CA PRO A 21 4.01 -21.74 12.82
C PRO A 21 4.36 -20.48 12.00
N LEU A 22 5.00 -20.64 10.85
CA LEU A 22 5.31 -19.53 9.93
C LEU A 22 4.08 -19.07 9.16
N ALA A 23 3.21 -20.00 8.73
CA ALA A 23 1.92 -19.64 8.11
C ALA A 23 1.05 -18.87 9.11
N ALA A 24 1.01 -19.30 10.37
CA ALA A 24 0.28 -18.61 11.43
C ALA A 24 0.86 -17.21 11.71
N ALA A 25 2.17 -17.01 11.58
CA ALA A 25 2.79 -15.69 11.71
C ALA A 25 2.36 -14.74 10.57
N VAL A 26 2.33 -15.22 9.33
CA VAL A 26 1.82 -14.45 8.18
C VAL A 26 0.34 -14.10 8.38
N GLU A 27 -0.49 -15.07 8.77
CA GLU A 27 -1.91 -14.85 9.05
C GLU A 27 -2.14 -13.83 10.19
N ALA A 28 -1.30 -13.84 11.23
CA ALA A 28 -1.38 -12.87 12.32
C ALA A 28 -1.10 -11.44 11.83
N GLN A 29 -0.09 -11.26 10.99
CA GLN A 29 0.22 -9.96 10.37
C GLN A 29 -0.89 -9.49 9.43
N LEU A 30 -1.47 -10.40 8.64
CA LEU A 30 -2.63 -10.11 7.79
C LEU A 30 -3.85 -9.68 8.62
N CYS A 31 -4.13 -10.36 9.73
CA CYS A 31 -5.20 -9.97 10.66
C CYS A 31 -4.95 -8.59 11.28
N SER A 32 -3.70 -8.29 11.64
CA SER A 32 -3.31 -6.97 12.16
C SER A 32 -3.58 -5.88 11.13
N LEU A 33 -3.09 -6.04 9.89
CA LEU A 33 -3.28 -5.08 8.79
C LEU A 33 -4.74 -4.85 8.42
N ARG A 34 -5.60 -5.88 8.52
CA ARG A 34 -7.05 -5.77 8.32
C ARG A 34 -7.76 -5.02 9.44
N SER A 35 -7.28 -5.22 10.66
CA SER A 35 -7.83 -4.58 11.87
C SER A 35 -7.30 -3.16 12.06
N SER A 36 -6.17 -2.84 11.42
CA SER A 36 -5.54 -1.53 11.45
C SER A 36 -6.54 -0.50 10.92
N ASP A 37 -6.97 0.41 11.80
CA ASP A 37 -8.01 1.39 11.51
C ASP A 37 -7.74 2.13 10.19
N LEU A 38 -8.81 2.51 9.49
CA LEU A 38 -8.74 3.38 8.31
C LEU A 38 -8.01 4.71 8.60
N ASN A 39 -7.90 5.10 9.88
CA ASN A 39 -7.24 6.30 10.38
C ASN A 39 -5.75 6.10 10.73
N SER A 40 -5.21 4.90 10.64
CA SER A 40 -3.77 4.66 10.83
C SER A 40 -2.97 5.45 9.79
N SER A 41 -1.86 6.06 10.23
CA SER A 41 -0.97 6.80 9.33
C SER A 41 -0.44 5.87 8.23
N ILE A 42 -0.24 6.41 7.04
CA ILE A 42 0.32 5.65 5.91
C ILE A 42 1.70 5.10 6.25
N SER A 43 2.50 5.84 7.02
CA SER A 43 3.80 5.39 7.51
C SER A 43 3.66 4.09 8.33
N ASN A 44 2.65 3.99 9.21
CA ASN A 44 2.41 2.78 10.00
C ASN A 44 2.00 1.61 9.09
N LYS A 45 1.12 1.84 8.10
CA LYS A 45 0.73 0.80 7.15
C LYS A 45 1.92 0.24 6.36
N LEU A 46 2.91 1.07 6.05
CA LEU A 46 4.13 0.62 5.36
C LEU A 46 5.07 -0.15 6.30
N VAL A 47 5.14 0.22 7.58
CA VAL A 47 5.85 -0.55 8.61
C VAL A 47 5.20 -1.92 8.79
N ASP A 48 3.88 -1.97 8.96
CA ASP A 48 3.13 -3.21 9.09
C ASP A 48 3.30 -4.10 7.84
N LEU A 49 3.31 -3.50 6.65
CA LEU A 49 3.54 -4.21 5.39
C LEU A 49 4.96 -4.77 5.29
N LYS A 50 5.98 -4.02 5.74
CA LYS A 50 7.36 -4.51 5.84
C LYS A 50 7.41 -5.75 6.74
N ASP A 51 6.82 -5.68 7.93
CA ASP A 51 6.86 -6.76 8.92
C ASP A 51 6.10 -8.00 8.42
N LEU A 52 5.01 -7.82 7.67
CA LEU A 52 4.34 -8.89 6.93
C LEU A 52 5.29 -9.57 5.94
N TYR A 53 6.01 -8.80 5.12
CA TYR A 53 6.89 -9.37 4.11
C TYR A 53 8.15 -10.04 4.67
N GLU A 54 8.60 -9.67 5.87
CA GLU A 54 9.63 -10.40 6.61
C GLU A 54 9.10 -11.78 7.04
N CYS A 55 7.85 -11.86 7.53
CA CYS A 55 7.22 -13.15 7.84
C CYS A 55 7.00 -14.02 6.60
N VAL A 56 6.71 -13.40 5.44
CA VAL A 56 6.58 -14.11 4.16
C VAL A 56 7.91 -14.69 3.70
N GLU A 57 9.02 -13.97 3.90
CA GLU A 57 10.37 -14.45 3.57
C GLU A 57 10.67 -15.76 4.32
N ASP A 58 10.40 -15.78 5.63
CA ASP A 58 10.56 -16.98 6.46
C ASP A 58 9.63 -18.10 6.00
N PHE A 59 8.35 -17.79 5.74
CA PHE A 59 7.37 -18.78 5.27
C PHE A 59 7.79 -19.43 3.95
N LEU A 60 8.28 -18.64 2.98
CA LEU A 60 8.74 -19.13 1.69
C LEU A 60 9.91 -20.11 1.82
N SER A 61 10.78 -19.94 2.83
CA SER A 61 11.91 -20.87 3.06
C SER A 61 11.48 -22.31 3.36
N THR A 62 10.20 -22.53 3.72
CA THR A 62 9.63 -23.84 4.02
C THR A 62 8.78 -24.44 2.90
N GLN A 63 8.73 -23.80 1.73
CA GLN A 63 7.87 -24.21 0.62
C GLN A 63 8.57 -25.12 -0.38
N ASP A 64 7.90 -26.19 -0.79
CA ASP A 64 8.44 -27.26 -1.65
C ASP A 64 8.37 -26.91 -3.17
N GLY A 65 8.29 -25.62 -3.53
CA GLY A 65 8.28 -25.11 -4.91
C GLY A 65 7.05 -25.37 -5.77
N LYS A 66 6.13 -26.23 -5.33
CA LYS A 66 4.90 -26.54 -6.08
C LYS A 66 4.03 -25.28 -6.24
N CYS A 67 3.64 -24.97 -7.48
CA CYS A 67 2.65 -23.94 -7.82
C CYS A 67 3.08 -22.48 -7.49
N LEU A 68 4.39 -22.18 -7.44
CA LEU A 68 4.89 -20.83 -7.19
C LEU A 68 5.14 -19.97 -8.44
N ASP A 69 5.05 -20.53 -9.65
CA ASP A 69 5.26 -19.77 -10.90
C ASP A 69 4.33 -18.55 -11.01
N ALA A 70 3.04 -18.75 -10.69
CA ALA A 70 2.06 -17.66 -10.71
C ALA A 70 2.33 -16.62 -9.61
N VAL A 71 2.91 -17.00 -8.47
CA VAL A 71 3.31 -16.05 -7.42
C VAL A 71 4.52 -15.24 -7.89
N LEU A 72 5.50 -15.90 -8.52
CA LEU A 72 6.67 -15.25 -9.07
C LEU A 72 6.30 -14.23 -10.15
N GLU A 73 5.41 -14.57 -11.09
CA GLU A 73 4.92 -13.62 -12.10
C GLU A 73 4.21 -12.42 -11.46
N ARG A 74 3.35 -12.67 -10.46
CA ARG A 74 2.64 -11.60 -9.74
C ARG A 74 3.57 -10.69 -8.92
N SER A 75 4.68 -11.23 -8.40
CA SER A 75 5.68 -10.43 -7.69
C SER A 75 6.32 -9.34 -8.56
N VAL A 76 6.42 -9.54 -9.89
CA VAL A 76 6.89 -8.51 -10.83
C VAL A 76 5.95 -7.30 -10.81
N MET A 77 4.64 -7.56 -10.88
CA MET A 77 3.64 -6.49 -10.90
C MET A 77 3.68 -5.66 -9.60
N LEU A 78 3.87 -6.31 -8.46
CA LEU A 78 4.03 -5.61 -7.18
C LEU A 78 5.27 -4.71 -7.16
N LEU A 79 6.40 -5.19 -7.70
CA LEU A 79 7.62 -4.40 -7.83
C LEU A 79 7.44 -3.21 -8.77
N ASP A 80 6.81 -3.39 -9.93
CA ASP A 80 6.55 -2.32 -10.90
C ASP A 80 5.67 -1.22 -10.31
N ILE A 81 4.61 -1.62 -9.58
CA ILE A 81 3.71 -0.69 -8.89
C ILE A 81 4.45 0.04 -7.77
N CYS A 82 5.19 -0.68 -6.92
CA CYS A 82 5.96 -0.10 -5.84
C CYS A 82 7.01 0.90 -6.37
N GLY A 83 7.73 0.54 -7.43
CA GLY A 83 8.67 1.42 -8.13
C GLY A 83 7.99 2.69 -8.65
N THR A 84 6.83 2.56 -9.29
CA THR A 84 6.05 3.71 -9.76
C THR A 84 5.63 4.64 -8.61
N ILE A 85 5.21 4.08 -7.47
CA ILE A 85 4.82 4.87 -6.29
C ILE A 85 6.03 5.64 -5.74
N LYS A 86 7.20 4.99 -5.66
CA LYS A 86 8.47 5.63 -5.26
C LYS A 86 8.82 6.79 -6.17
N ASP A 87 8.85 6.57 -7.49
CA ASP A 87 9.20 7.59 -8.47
C ASP A 87 8.29 8.82 -8.38
N VAL A 88 6.98 8.59 -8.22
CA VAL A 88 6.00 9.67 -8.03
C VAL A 88 6.24 10.41 -6.72
N SER A 89 6.51 9.71 -5.63
CA SER A 89 6.77 10.31 -4.32
C SER A 89 8.01 11.20 -4.38
N SER A 90 9.09 10.72 -5.01
CA SER A 90 10.32 11.47 -5.24
C SER A 90 10.12 12.68 -6.13
N GLN A 91 9.37 12.54 -7.23
CA GLN A 91 9.05 13.68 -8.08
C GLN A 91 8.24 14.75 -7.34
N MET A 92 7.25 14.35 -6.54
CA MET A 92 6.44 15.27 -5.75
C MET A 92 7.30 15.99 -4.70
N LYS A 93 8.18 15.26 -4.02
CA LYS A 93 9.10 15.82 -3.01
C LYS A 93 10.07 16.81 -3.63
N GLN A 94 10.70 16.45 -4.74
CA GLN A 94 11.59 17.35 -5.47
C GLN A 94 10.85 18.63 -5.88
N SER A 95 9.65 18.51 -6.43
CA SER A 95 8.86 19.69 -6.82
C SER A 95 8.47 20.57 -5.63
N ALA A 96 8.23 19.97 -4.46
CA ALA A 96 7.97 20.73 -3.23
C ALA A 96 9.22 21.51 -2.79
N GLN A 97 10.38 20.85 -2.77
CA GLN A 97 11.67 21.47 -2.43
C GLN A 97 12.07 22.59 -3.41
N ASP A 98 11.80 22.40 -4.70
CA ASP A 98 12.04 23.40 -5.74
C ASP A 98 11.15 24.62 -5.50
N LEU A 99 9.87 24.41 -5.23
CA LEU A 99 8.94 25.48 -4.90
C LEU A 99 9.38 26.22 -3.63
N GLN A 100 9.71 25.50 -2.57
CA GLN A 100 10.19 26.06 -1.31
C GLN A 100 11.45 26.91 -1.51
N SER A 101 12.37 26.43 -2.36
CA SER A 101 13.58 27.14 -2.75
C SER A 101 13.29 28.39 -3.58
N SER A 102 12.34 28.32 -4.51
CA SER A 102 11.91 29.48 -5.30
C SER A 102 11.38 30.58 -4.38
N ILE A 103 10.50 30.24 -3.43
CA ILE A 103 9.90 31.21 -2.50
C ILE A 103 11.00 31.89 -1.67
N ARG A 104 12.00 31.13 -1.18
CA ARG A 104 13.15 31.70 -0.46
C ARG A 104 13.95 32.70 -1.31
N ARG A 105 14.05 32.45 -2.62
CA ARG A 105 14.71 33.33 -3.59
C ARG A 105 13.80 34.46 -4.08
N GLN A 106 12.60 34.60 -3.51
CA GLN A 106 11.57 35.55 -3.95
C GLN A 106 11.11 35.32 -5.42
N SER A 107 11.33 34.10 -5.93
CA SER A 107 10.72 33.58 -7.14
C SER A 107 9.45 32.81 -6.75
N ASN A 108 8.36 32.92 -7.52
CA ASN A 108 7.10 32.24 -7.19
C ASN A 108 6.75 31.25 -8.30
N GLU A 109 7.46 30.10 -8.32
CA GLU A 109 7.31 29.07 -9.37
C GLU A 109 6.08 28.17 -9.15
N PHE A 110 4.95 28.78 -8.76
CA PHE A 110 3.70 28.08 -8.47
C PHE A 110 3.19 27.29 -9.67
N ASP A 111 3.27 27.86 -10.88
CA ASP A 111 2.82 27.19 -12.10
C ASP A 111 3.64 25.94 -12.45
N ALA A 112 4.95 25.97 -12.15
CA ALA A 112 5.84 24.83 -12.36
C ALA A 112 5.48 23.68 -11.40
N TYR A 113 5.30 24.00 -10.11
CA TYR A 113 4.82 23.03 -9.11
C TYR A 113 3.47 22.43 -9.52
N MET A 114 2.48 23.28 -9.86
CA MET A 114 1.14 22.82 -10.25
C MET A 114 1.16 21.96 -11.52
N SER A 115 2.06 22.27 -12.47
CA SER A 115 2.27 21.46 -13.67
C SER A 115 2.88 20.10 -13.34
N SER A 116 3.90 20.06 -12.47
CA SER A 116 4.51 18.82 -11.97
C SER A 116 3.47 17.95 -11.26
N ARG A 117 2.75 18.55 -10.30
CA ARG A 117 1.64 17.96 -9.55
C ARG A 117 0.59 17.32 -10.46
N LYS A 118 0.20 18.00 -11.54
CA LYS A 118 -0.76 17.48 -12.54
C LYS A 118 -0.20 16.27 -13.29
N LYS A 119 1.10 16.23 -13.59
CA LYS A 119 1.75 15.06 -14.22
C LYS A 119 1.78 13.87 -13.26
N SER A 120 2.20 14.08 -12.01
CA SER A 120 2.20 13.04 -10.97
C SER A 120 0.80 12.46 -10.76
N CYS A 121 -0.25 13.29 -10.70
CA CYS A 121 -1.64 12.84 -10.65
C CYS A 121 -2.06 11.91 -11.80
N LYS A 122 -1.57 12.15 -13.03
CA LYS A 122 -1.87 11.28 -14.17
C LYS A 122 -1.22 9.91 -14.01
N VAL A 123 0.02 9.88 -13.54
CA VAL A 123 0.74 8.62 -13.25
C VAL A 123 0.03 7.85 -12.15
N ILE A 124 -0.36 8.53 -11.06
CA ILE A 124 -1.12 7.95 -9.95
C ILE A 124 -2.44 7.34 -10.44
N GLN A 125 -3.21 8.07 -11.24
CA GLN A 125 -4.49 7.58 -11.77
C GLN A 125 -4.33 6.35 -12.68
N LYS A 126 -3.25 6.32 -13.47
CA LYS A 126 -2.91 5.14 -14.27
C LYS A 126 -2.58 3.95 -13.36
N CYS A 127 -1.72 4.15 -12.37
CA CYS A 127 -1.30 3.12 -11.42
C CYS A 127 -2.49 2.53 -10.66
N LEU A 128 -3.38 3.38 -10.12
CA LEU A 128 -4.64 2.94 -9.47
C LEU A 128 -5.54 2.13 -10.42
N SER A 129 -5.60 2.52 -11.70
CA SER A 129 -6.38 1.78 -12.69
C SER A 129 -5.77 0.40 -12.99
N ASP A 130 -4.45 0.29 -12.96
CA ASP A 130 -3.74 -0.96 -13.21
C ASP A 130 -3.84 -1.91 -12.02
N ILE A 131 -3.75 -1.40 -10.77
CA ILE A 131 -4.06 -2.16 -9.55
C ILE A 131 -5.47 -2.76 -9.65
N LYS A 132 -6.48 -1.94 -9.94
CA LYS A 132 -7.88 -2.41 -10.05
C LYS A 132 -8.07 -3.50 -11.10
N LYS A 133 -7.37 -3.42 -12.23
CA LYS A 133 -7.42 -4.47 -13.27
C LYS A 133 -6.80 -5.77 -12.79
N ASN A 134 -5.72 -5.71 -12.01
CA ASN A 134 -5.02 -6.88 -11.51
C ASN A 134 -5.78 -7.57 -10.38
N THR A 135 -6.36 -6.82 -9.44
CA THR A 135 -7.20 -7.38 -8.37
C THR A 135 -8.39 -8.16 -8.93
N ASN A 136 -9.04 -7.66 -9.99
CA ASN A 136 -10.19 -8.33 -10.60
C ASN A 136 -9.86 -9.69 -11.26
N LYS A 137 -8.60 -9.90 -11.68
CA LYS A 137 -8.16 -11.16 -12.30
C LYS A 137 -7.89 -12.26 -11.27
N ASN A 138 -7.67 -11.88 -10.01
CA ASN A 138 -7.17 -12.78 -8.97
C ASN A 138 -8.27 -13.30 -8.03
N ASN A 139 -9.55 -12.97 -8.26
CA ASN A 139 -10.68 -13.35 -7.41
C ASN A 139 -10.98 -14.86 -7.36
N ASP A 140 -10.36 -15.68 -8.22
CA ASP A 140 -10.58 -17.13 -8.28
C ASP A 140 -9.64 -17.93 -7.33
N LEU A 141 -8.71 -17.27 -6.65
CA LEU A 141 -7.60 -17.88 -5.87
C LEU A 141 -7.63 -17.53 -4.36
N VAL A 142 -8.78 -17.10 -3.83
CA VAL A 142 -8.96 -16.49 -2.50
C VAL A 142 -8.55 -17.38 -1.30
N THR A 143 -8.16 -18.63 -1.53
CA THR A 143 -7.76 -19.57 -0.45
C THR A 143 -6.24 -19.65 -0.20
N ASP A 144 -5.40 -18.96 -0.96
CA ASP A 144 -3.93 -18.97 -0.78
C ASP A 144 -3.45 -17.79 0.08
N VAL A 145 -2.68 -18.08 1.14
CA VAL A 145 -2.06 -17.08 2.03
C VAL A 145 -1.24 -16.05 1.23
N LEU A 146 -0.53 -16.47 0.17
CA LEU A 146 0.25 -15.55 -0.65
C LEU A 146 -0.62 -14.65 -1.54
N ALA A 147 -1.79 -15.14 -1.97
CA ALA A 147 -2.77 -14.30 -2.67
C ALA A 147 -3.39 -13.25 -1.73
N GLU A 148 -3.54 -13.59 -0.45
CA GLU A 148 -4.01 -12.67 0.58
C GLU A 148 -2.97 -11.56 0.89
N VAL A 149 -1.68 -11.92 0.99
CA VAL A 149 -0.56 -10.97 1.09
C VAL A 149 -0.56 -10.00 -0.08
N GLU A 150 -0.73 -10.50 -1.31
CA GLU A 150 -0.84 -9.68 -2.51
C GLU A 150 -2.01 -8.69 -2.41
N ALA A 151 -3.20 -9.17 -2.01
CA ALA A 151 -4.40 -8.34 -1.88
C ALA A 151 -4.20 -7.21 -0.85
N ILE A 152 -3.64 -7.51 0.31
CA ILE A 152 -3.33 -6.50 1.34
C ILE A 152 -2.28 -5.50 0.84
N THR A 153 -1.29 -5.96 0.10
CA THR A 153 -0.28 -5.08 -0.52
C THR A 153 -0.91 -4.08 -1.47
N TYR A 154 -1.83 -4.52 -2.33
CA TYR A 154 -2.58 -3.62 -3.20
C TYR A 154 -3.39 -2.58 -2.40
N VAL A 155 -4.08 -2.97 -1.33
CA VAL A 155 -4.85 -2.04 -0.48
C VAL A 155 -3.95 -0.98 0.16
N VAL A 156 -2.75 -1.35 0.62
CA VAL A 156 -1.77 -0.39 1.15
C VAL A 156 -1.27 0.55 0.06
N PHE A 157 -0.92 0.03 -1.13
CA PHE A 157 -0.51 0.84 -2.27
C PHE A 157 -1.61 1.80 -2.76
N GLU A 158 -2.86 1.36 -2.81
CA GLU A 158 -4.01 2.21 -3.12
C GLU A 158 -4.17 3.33 -2.08
N SER A 159 -3.94 3.05 -0.80
CA SER A 159 -3.99 4.04 0.27
C SER A 159 -2.91 5.12 0.08
N VAL A 160 -1.66 4.71 -0.22
CA VAL A 160 -0.55 5.62 -0.53
C VAL A 160 -0.87 6.50 -1.74
N LEU A 161 -1.28 5.88 -2.84
CA LEU A 161 -1.63 6.57 -4.09
C LEU A 161 -2.79 7.54 -3.90
N SER A 162 -3.79 7.17 -3.11
CA SER A 162 -4.94 8.03 -2.80
C SER A 162 -4.53 9.26 -1.99
N PHE A 163 -3.60 9.11 -1.06
CA PHE A 163 -3.02 10.23 -0.32
C PHE A 163 -2.26 11.18 -1.25
N LEU A 164 -1.40 10.64 -2.12
CA LEU A 164 -0.62 11.43 -3.09
C LEU A 164 -1.49 12.13 -4.14
N SER A 165 -2.61 11.52 -4.54
CA SER A 165 -3.52 12.13 -5.52
C SER A 165 -4.22 13.37 -4.99
N ALA A 166 -4.38 13.49 -3.66
CA ALA A 166 -5.45 14.25 -3.01
C ALA A 166 -6.85 13.86 -3.54
N PRO A 167 -7.91 13.92 -2.71
CA PRO A 167 -9.25 13.72 -3.23
C PRO A 167 -9.52 14.78 -4.30
N LYS A 168 -10.05 14.37 -5.47
CA LYS A 168 -10.74 15.34 -6.34
C LYS A 168 -11.81 15.97 -5.45
N GLN A 169 -11.67 17.25 -5.13
CA GLN A 169 -12.86 18.02 -4.75
C GLN A 169 -13.80 17.87 -5.95
N ARG A 170 -14.80 17.01 -5.81
CA ARG A 170 -15.94 17.01 -6.73
C ARG A 170 -16.43 18.45 -6.68
N SER A 171 -16.41 19.13 -7.81
CA SER A 171 -17.10 20.40 -7.91
C SER A 171 -18.50 20.18 -7.33
N LEU A 172 -18.96 21.10 -6.49
CA LEU A 172 -20.26 21.06 -5.82
C LEU A 172 -21.45 21.18 -6.79
N VAL A 173 -21.30 20.73 -8.03
CA VAL A 173 -22.33 20.79 -9.09
C VAL A 173 -22.90 19.40 -9.41
N SER A 174 -22.40 18.33 -8.80
CA SER A 174 -23.01 16.99 -8.93
C SER A 174 -23.90 16.68 -7.74
N LYS A 175 -25.19 16.98 -7.89
CA LYS A 175 -26.28 16.59 -6.98
C LYS A 175 -26.28 15.08 -6.66
N LEU A 176 -26.56 14.80 -5.38
CA LEU A 176 -27.45 13.74 -4.88
C LEU A 176 -27.04 12.25 -5.03
N THR A 177 -26.50 11.71 -3.92
CA THR A 177 -26.83 10.43 -3.24
C THR A 177 -25.59 9.65 -2.76
N THR A 178 -25.17 9.91 -1.53
CA THR A 178 -24.82 8.90 -0.51
C THR A 178 -24.40 9.62 0.77
N LYS A 179 -25.08 9.29 1.87
CA LYS A 179 -24.76 9.76 3.22
C LYS A 179 -23.46 9.09 3.67
N SER A 180 -22.35 9.81 3.60
CA SER A 180 -21.22 9.63 4.51
C SER A 180 -20.53 10.99 4.58
N ALA A 181 -20.93 11.77 5.58
CA ALA A 181 -20.18 12.96 5.99
C ALA A 181 -18.93 12.47 6.73
N THR A 182 -17.98 11.89 6.01
CA THR A 182 -16.63 11.73 6.52
C THR A 182 -16.01 13.11 6.43
N GLN A 183 -15.73 13.73 7.59
CA GLN A 183 -14.82 14.86 7.69
C GLN A 183 -13.58 14.49 6.90
N GLN A 184 -13.44 15.07 5.71
CA GLN A 184 -12.34 14.78 4.82
C GLN A 184 -11.11 15.39 5.49
N VAL A 185 -10.35 14.56 6.21
CA VAL A 185 -9.06 14.95 6.77
C VAL A 185 -8.26 15.52 5.62
N VAL A 186 -8.09 16.84 5.62
CA VAL A 186 -7.34 17.54 4.59
C VAL A 186 -5.90 17.12 4.76
N ASN A 187 -5.43 16.22 3.90
CA ASN A 187 -4.03 15.82 3.91
C ASN A 187 -3.14 16.97 3.39
N GLU A 188 -1.84 16.86 3.63
CA GLU A 188 -0.84 17.90 3.40
C GLU A 188 -0.77 18.29 1.92
N VAL A 189 -0.93 17.31 1.03
CA VAL A 189 -1.07 17.53 -0.42
C VAL A 189 -2.26 18.45 -0.70
N THR A 190 -3.41 18.18 -0.10
CA THR A 190 -4.63 18.99 -0.29
C THR A 190 -4.47 20.39 0.32
N LYS A 191 -3.79 20.53 1.47
CA LYS A 191 -3.51 21.83 2.09
C LYS A 191 -2.70 22.71 1.14
N VAL A 192 -1.62 22.18 0.57
CA VAL A 192 -0.78 22.89 -0.41
C VAL A 192 -1.60 23.25 -1.65
N ASP A 193 -2.34 22.29 -2.22
CA ASP A 193 -3.18 22.52 -3.41
C ASP A 193 -4.26 23.59 -3.18
N ILE A 194 -4.87 23.68 -2.00
CA ILE A 194 -5.88 24.69 -1.66
C ILE A 194 -5.25 26.07 -1.60
N VAL A 195 -4.15 26.22 -0.84
CA VAL A 195 -3.47 27.51 -0.65
C VAL A 195 -3.01 28.06 -2.01
N LEU A 196 -2.38 27.24 -2.85
CA LEU A 196 -1.94 27.65 -4.19
C LEU A 196 -3.10 28.08 -5.10
N LYS A 197 -4.26 27.42 -5.01
CA LYS A 197 -5.44 27.75 -5.84
C LYS A 197 -6.17 29.01 -5.38
N SER A 198 -6.08 29.40 -4.10
CA SER A 198 -6.75 30.58 -3.57
C SER A 198 -6.09 31.91 -3.97
N LYS A 199 -5.20 31.92 -4.97
CA LYS A 199 -4.42 33.08 -5.43
C LYS A 199 -3.69 33.76 -4.25
N VAL A 200 -2.76 33.01 -3.68
CA VAL A 200 -1.88 33.42 -2.57
C VAL A 200 -1.38 34.86 -2.75
N THR A 201 -1.69 35.71 -1.78
CA THR A 201 -1.14 37.08 -1.70
C THR A 201 0.21 37.13 -0.98
N ASP A 202 0.49 36.16 -0.09
CA ASP A 202 1.78 36.03 0.61
C ASP A 202 2.35 34.61 0.46
N ALA A 203 3.45 34.49 -0.27
CA ALA A 203 4.14 33.22 -0.50
C ALA A 203 4.60 32.52 0.80
N LYS A 204 4.69 33.25 1.93
CA LYS A 204 4.98 32.67 3.24
C LYS A 204 3.86 31.75 3.75
N GLU A 205 2.61 31.97 3.35
CA GLU A 205 1.48 31.12 3.74
C GLU A 205 1.61 29.69 3.17
N VAL A 206 2.33 29.52 2.05
CA VAL A 206 2.59 28.22 1.41
C VAL A 206 3.72 27.45 2.10
N GLN A 207 4.68 28.12 2.73
CA GLN A 207 5.90 27.47 3.23
C GLN A 207 5.63 26.42 4.31
N LYS A 208 4.75 26.71 5.27
CA LYS A 208 4.43 25.78 6.36
C LYS A 208 3.78 24.49 5.86
N PRO A 209 2.68 24.51 5.06
CA PRO A 209 2.10 23.28 4.52
C PRO A 209 3.05 22.56 3.55
N LEU A 210 3.92 23.29 2.83
CA LEU A 210 4.91 22.70 1.93
C LEU A 210 6.00 21.94 2.69
N ALA A 211 6.53 22.51 3.77
CA ALA A 211 7.50 21.83 4.63
C ALA A 211 6.90 20.58 5.30
N ALA A 212 5.63 20.66 5.73
CA ALA A 212 4.93 19.48 6.24
C ALA A 212 4.76 18.40 5.16
N LEU A 213 4.45 18.79 3.92
CA LEU A 213 4.36 17.86 2.79
C LEU A 213 5.72 17.19 2.50
N GLU A 214 6.81 17.95 2.49
CA GLU A 214 8.18 17.43 2.29
C GLU A 214 8.53 16.36 3.33
N MET A 215 8.24 16.60 4.62
CA MET A 215 8.48 15.64 5.70
C MET A 215 7.66 14.35 5.51
N ASN A 216 6.37 14.47 5.19
CA ASN A 216 5.52 13.30 4.95
C ASN A 216 5.99 12.50 3.71
N LEU A 217 6.44 13.18 2.66
CA LEU A 217 6.97 12.51 1.48
C LEU A 217 8.30 11.81 1.77
N GLN A 218 9.15 12.37 2.64
CA GLN A 218 10.37 11.70 3.09
C GLN A 218 10.05 10.41 3.86
N GLU A 219 9.17 10.47 4.86
CA GLU A 219 8.75 9.27 5.62
C GLU A 219 8.15 8.21 4.70
N LEU A 220 7.36 8.64 3.71
CA LEU A 220 6.76 7.77 2.73
C LEU A 220 7.81 7.08 1.84
N GLU A 221 8.79 7.84 1.33
CA GLU A 221 9.90 7.28 0.53
C GLU A 221 10.69 6.24 1.32
N ASP A 222 11.00 6.54 2.59
CA ASP A 222 11.74 5.62 3.45
C ASP A 222 10.95 4.33 3.66
N GLY A 223 9.66 4.42 4.00
CA GLY A 223 8.78 3.26 4.15
C GLY A 223 8.66 2.43 2.87
N LEU A 224 8.51 3.08 1.71
CA LEU A 224 8.44 2.40 0.41
C LEU A 224 9.77 1.73 0.03
N GLU A 225 10.90 2.32 0.39
CA GLU A 225 12.22 1.72 0.14
C GLU A 225 12.38 0.40 0.92
N TYR A 226 11.93 0.34 2.17
CA TYR A 226 11.94 -0.90 2.94
C TYR A 226 11.05 -1.97 2.29
N VAL A 227 9.80 -1.63 1.95
CA VAL A 227 8.87 -2.56 1.30
C VAL A 227 9.43 -3.05 -0.04
N PHE A 228 10.00 -2.15 -0.86
CA PHE A 228 10.60 -2.50 -2.15
C PHE A 228 11.75 -3.51 -1.99
N ARG A 229 12.61 -3.33 -0.98
CA ARG A 229 13.69 -4.29 -0.68
C ARG A 229 13.14 -5.65 -0.27
N CYS A 230 12.11 -5.69 0.58
CA CYS A 230 11.48 -6.95 0.98
C CYS A 230 10.83 -7.67 -0.21
N LEU A 231 10.18 -6.94 -1.13
CA LEU A 231 9.65 -7.50 -2.37
C LEU A 231 10.74 -8.13 -3.24
N ILE A 232 11.90 -7.47 -3.39
CA ILE A 232 13.05 -8.03 -4.11
C ILE A 232 13.54 -9.31 -3.44
N LYS A 233 13.74 -9.30 -2.12
CA LYS A 233 14.18 -10.49 -1.37
C LYS A 233 13.23 -11.66 -1.57
N ASN A 234 11.93 -11.44 -1.41
CA ASN A 234 10.91 -12.47 -1.61
C ASN A 234 10.91 -13.02 -3.03
N ARG A 235 11.07 -12.16 -4.04
CA ARG A 235 11.23 -12.60 -5.43
C ARG A 235 12.47 -13.48 -5.61
N VAL A 236 13.61 -13.10 -5.02
CA VAL A 236 14.83 -13.91 -5.06
C VAL A 236 14.61 -15.27 -4.38
N SER A 237 13.93 -15.31 -3.23
CA SER A 237 13.57 -16.55 -2.55
C SER A 237 12.70 -17.44 -3.43
N LEU A 238 11.66 -16.88 -4.08
CA LEU A 238 10.82 -17.61 -5.03
C LEU A 238 11.63 -18.19 -6.20
N LEU A 239 12.53 -17.39 -6.79
CA LEU A 239 13.41 -17.84 -7.87
C LEU A 239 14.33 -18.97 -7.42
N ASN A 240 14.88 -18.89 -6.21
CA ASN A 240 15.76 -19.92 -5.68
C ASN A 240 15.02 -21.24 -5.48
N ILE A 241 13.78 -21.19 -4.97
CA ILE A 241 12.94 -22.37 -4.75
C ILE A 241 12.56 -23.03 -6.09
N LEU A 242 12.21 -22.25 -7.11
CA LEU A 242 11.81 -22.78 -8.43
C LEU A 242 12.98 -23.37 -9.23
N ASN A 243 14.22 -23.03 -8.86
CA ASN A 243 15.44 -23.53 -9.52
C ASN A 243 16.16 -24.63 -8.72
N GLN A 244 15.60 -25.11 -7.59
CA GLN A 244 16.09 -26.27 -6.83
C GLN A 244 15.63 -27.59 -7.43
#